data_AF-A0AAP2SWD8-F1
#
_entry.id   AF-A0AAP2SWD8-F1
#
_cell.length_a   1.000
_cell.length_b   1.000
_cell.length_c   1.000
_cell.angle_alpha   90.00
_cell.angle_beta   90.00
_cell.angle_gamma   90.00
#
_symmetry.space_group_name_H-M   'P 1'
#
loop_
_entity.id
_entity.type
_entity.pdbx_description
1 polymer ?
#
loop_
_entity_poly.entity_id
_entity_poly.type
_entity_poly.pdbx_seq_one_letter_code
_entity_poly.pdbx_strand_id
1 'polypeptide(L)'
;MSTEILTVVVSTALIAGLFTITIVELYRRRLAAAALSAFATCATAHIVFVMSAWKGAAVAYLDAPTMESAAWPPISSLPTVAYDSTAWAAVVFLMASVVLGAIEWKRRRVAEKEMAAFLMDILGVDKSKENESEKD
;
A
#
# COMPACT_ATOMS: atom_id res chain seq x y z
N MET A 1 31.86 -0.56 4.03
CA MET A 1 30.65 0.02 3.39
C MET A 1 29.93 0.82 4.46
N SER A 2 29.79 2.14 4.28
CA SER A 2 29.13 3.00 5.26
C SER A 2 27.63 2.65 5.35
N THR A 3 27.05 2.70 6.54
CA THR A 3 25.61 2.46 6.79
C THR A 3 24.73 3.32 5.90
N GLU A 4 25.17 4.53 5.57
CA GLU A 4 24.46 5.45 4.67
C GLU A 4 24.31 4.92 3.25
N ILE A 5 25.37 4.35 2.69
CA ILE A 5 25.36 3.78 1.33
C ILE A 5 24.40 2.59 1.31
N LEU A 6 24.40 1.77 2.37
CA LEU A 6 23.46 0.65 2.49
C LEU A 6 22.01 1.14 2.54
N THR A 7 21.70 2.17 3.33
CA THR A 7 20.36 2.74 3.42
C THR A 7 19.88 3.28 2.07
N VAL A 8 20.74 3.99 1.31
CA VAL A 8 20.39 4.50 -0.02
C VAL A 8 20.12 3.35 -0.99
N VAL A 9 20.98 2.33 -1.03
CA VAL A 9 20.81 1.18 -1.93
C VAL A 9 19.53 0.40 -1.59
N VAL A 10 19.29 0.10 -0.32
CA VAL A 10 18.13 -0.67 0.12
C VAL A 10 16.83 0.10 -0.10
N SER A 11 16.79 1.39 0.22
CA SER A 11 15.59 2.22 -0.01
C SER A 11 15.28 2.36 -1.50
N THR A 12 16.28 2.56 -2.34
CA THR A 12 16.11 2.63 -3.81
C THR A 12 15.60 1.30 -4.36
N ALA A 13 16.19 0.19 -3.93
CA ALA A 13 15.76 -1.16 -4.33
C ALA A 13 14.32 -1.45 -3.87
N LEU A 14 13.94 -1.02 -2.67
CA LEU A 14 12.58 -1.17 -2.14
C LEU A 14 11.58 -0.38 -2.99
N ILE A 15 11.85 0.90 -3.27
CA ILE A 15 10.98 1.75 -4.11
C ILE A 15 10.83 1.14 -5.51
N ALA A 16 11.94 0.73 -6.13
CA ALA A 16 11.92 0.09 -7.45
C ALA A 16 11.15 -1.24 -7.44
N GLY A 17 11.32 -2.06 -6.41
CA GLY A 17 10.59 -3.31 -6.22
C GLY A 17 9.08 -3.10 -6.06
N LEU A 18 8.67 -2.15 -5.22
CA LEU A 18 7.26 -1.83 -5.03
C LEU A 18 6.62 -1.23 -6.30
N PHE A 19 7.38 -0.43 -7.05
CA PHE A 19 6.94 0.10 -8.32
C PHE A 19 6.75 -1.00 -9.38
N THR A 20 7.70 -1.95 -9.48
CA THR A 20 7.54 -3.10 -10.39
C THR A 20 6.36 -3.98 -9.99
N ILE A 21 6.13 -4.22 -8.69
CA ILE A 21 4.92 -4.91 -8.20
C ILE A 21 3.66 -4.15 -8.61
N THR A 22 3.65 -2.82 -8.48
CA THR A 22 2.51 -1.98 -8.87
C THR A 22 2.15 -2.19 -10.35
N ILE A 23 3.16 -2.15 -11.24
CA ILE A 23 2.97 -2.37 -12.68
C ILE A 23 2.45 -3.79 -12.95
N VAL A 24 3.04 -4.80 -12.32
CA VAL A 24 2.65 -6.21 -12.50
C VAL A 24 1.21 -6.44 -12.06
N GLU A 25 0.81 -5.91 -10.90
CA GLU A 25 -0.54 -6.07 -10.38
C GLU A 25 -1.57 -5.29 -11.22
N LEU A 26 -1.19 -4.12 -11.75
CA LEU A 26 -2.02 -3.36 -12.69
C LEU A 26 -2.21 -4.15 -14.00
N TYR A 27 -1.14 -4.74 -14.54
CA TYR A 27 -1.20 -5.59 -15.73
C TYR A 27 -2.10 -6.82 -15.51
N ARG A 28 -2.05 -7.41 -14.31
CA ARG A 28 -2.93 -8.52 -13.89
C ARG A 28 -4.36 -8.10 -13.55
N ARG A 29 -4.71 -6.81 -13.69
CA ARG A 29 -6.02 -6.22 -13.34
C ARG A 29 -6.41 -6.41 -11.87
N ARG A 30 -5.43 -6.57 -10.97
CA ARG A 30 -5.63 -6.70 -9.53
C ARG A 30 -5.55 -5.33 -8.89
N LEU A 31 -6.61 -4.54 -9.08
CA LEU A 31 -6.62 -3.11 -8.77
C LEU A 31 -6.39 -2.84 -7.27
N ALA A 32 -6.94 -3.67 -6.36
CA ALA A 32 -6.70 -3.50 -4.94
C ALA A 32 -5.22 -3.68 -4.56
N ALA A 33 -4.57 -4.71 -5.13
CA ALA A 33 -3.15 -4.98 -4.89
C ALA A 33 -2.23 -3.94 -5.55
N ALA A 34 -2.58 -3.47 -6.75
CA ALA A 34 -1.87 -2.39 -7.42
C ALA A 34 -1.96 -1.08 -6.63
N ALA A 35 -3.15 -0.73 -6.11
CA ALA A 35 -3.32 0.45 -5.26
C ALA A 35 -2.53 0.33 -3.95
N LEU A 36 -2.52 -0.85 -3.31
CA LEU A 36 -1.77 -1.06 -2.07
C LEU A 36 -0.24 -0.96 -2.27
N SER A 37 0.27 -1.50 -3.37
CA SER A 37 1.70 -1.39 -3.72
C SER A 37 2.10 0.03 -4.13
N ALA A 38 1.23 0.77 -4.81
CA ALA A 38 1.41 2.20 -5.09
C ALA A 38 1.46 3.01 -3.78
N PHE A 39 0.55 2.76 -2.83
CA PHE A 39 0.60 3.33 -1.49
C PHE A 39 1.95 3.08 -0.82
N ALA A 40 2.40 1.82 -0.76
CA ALA A 40 3.66 1.45 -0.13
C ALA A 40 4.84 2.16 -0.79
N THR A 41 4.82 2.32 -2.13
CA THR A 41 5.85 3.06 -2.87
C THR A 41 5.88 4.53 -2.45
N CYS A 42 4.74 5.20 -2.45
CA CYS A 42 4.63 6.61 -2.09
C CYS A 42 4.98 6.85 -0.61
N ALA A 43 4.52 5.99 0.31
CA ALA A 43 4.84 6.09 1.72
C ALA A 43 6.34 5.91 1.97
N THR A 44 6.97 4.92 1.31
CA THR A 44 8.42 4.70 1.42
C THR A 44 9.20 5.90 0.88
N ALA A 45 8.80 6.44 -0.27
CA ALA A 45 9.42 7.65 -0.83
C ALA A 45 9.30 8.86 0.11
N HIS A 46 8.12 9.07 0.71
CA HIS A 46 7.91 10.14 1.68
C HIS A 46 8.84 10.01 2.90
N ILE A 47 8.96 8.80 3.47
CA ILE A 47 9.84 8.54 4.60
C ILE A 47 11.31 8.82 4.24
N VAL A 48 11.77 8.37 3.07
CA VAL A 48 13.13 8.63 2.58
C VAL A 48 13.38 10.13 2.42
N PHE A 49 12.41 10.87 1.87
CA PHE A 49 12.52 12.31 1.75
C PHE A 49 12.62 12.98 3.13
N VAL A 50 11.72 12.66 4.06
CA VAL A 50 11.73 13.23 5.42
C VAL A 50 13.05 12.92 6.13
N MET A 51 13.52 11.67 6.13
CA MET A 51 14.80 11.30 6.73
C MET A 51 15.98 12.08 6.13
N SER A 52 16.00 12.24 4.80
CA SER A 52 17.06 12.99 4.11
C SER A 52 17.04 14.46 4.50
N ALA A 53 15.85 15.03 4.63
CA ALA A 53 15.65 16.41 5.03
C ALA A 53 16.13 16.63 6.48
N TRP A 54 15.73 15.75 7.41
CA TRP A 54 16.15 15.82 8.80
C TRP A 54 17.66 15.64 8.99
N LYS A 55 18.32 14.81 8.17
CA LYS A 55 19.80 14.73 8.15
C LYS A 55 20.43 16.07 7.79
N GLY A 56 19.89 16.78 6.79
CA GLY A 56 20.35 18.11 6.41
C GLY A 56 20.22 19.13 7.56
N ALA A 57 19.09 19.11 8.26
CA ALA A 57 18.86 19.99 9.42
C ALA A 57 19.80 19.68 10.60
N ALA A 58 20.06 18.40 10.89
CA ALA A 58 20.94 17.99 11.99
C ALA A 58 22.40 18.38 11.77
N VAL A 59 22.91 18.29 10.54
CA VAL A 59 24.27 18.74 10.19
C VAL A 59 24.40 20.25 10.38
N ALA A 60 23.42 21.03 9.91
CA ALA A 60 23.47 22.47 10.04
C ALA A 60 23.38 22.95 11.50
N TYR A 61 22.66 22.23 12.37
CA TYR A 61 22.59 22.52 13.80
C TYR A 61 23.93 22.25 14.53
N LEU A 62 24.65 21.19 14.14
CA LEU A 62 25.97 20.87 14.72
C LEU A 62 27.05 21.89 14.35
N ASP A 63 26.98 22.47 13.15
CA ASP A 63 27.93 23.49 12.68
C ASP A 63 27.67 24.88 13.29
N ALA A 64 26.46 25.15 13.79
CA ALA A 64 26.08 26.43 14.41
C ALA A 64 25.05 26.26 15.55
N PRO A 65 25.49 25.98 16.80
CA PRO A 65 24.60 25.66 17.92
C PRO A 65 23.79 26.84 18.48
N THR A 66 23.97 28.06 17.94
CA THR A 66 23.33 29.31 18.41
C THR A 66 22.20 29.80 17.51
N MET A 67 21.70 28.96 16.58
CA MET A 67 20.44 29.27 15.90
C MET A 67 19.29 29.22 16.91
N GLU A 68 19.05 30.35 17.58
CA GLU A 68 17.76 30.69 18.15
C GLU A 68 16.67 30.46 17.08
N SER A 69 15.45 30.16 17.53
CA SER A 69 14.23 29.81 16.78
C SER A 69 13.89 30.57 15.47
N ALA A 70 14.69 31.53 15.03
CA ALA A 70 14.60 32.23 13.76
C ALA A 70 15.32 31.45 12.63
N ALA A 71 14.52 30.74 11.84
CA ALA A 71 14.91 30.07 10.60
C ALA A 71 15.88 28.89 10.77
N TRP A 72 15.32 27.75 11.20
CA TRP A 72 15.86 26.47 10.81
C TRP A 72 16.20 26.51 9.31
N PRO A 73 17.43 26.13 8.91
CA PRO A 73 17.79 26.10 7.50
C PRO A 73 16.74 25.27 6.76
N PRO A 74 16.30 25.68 5.56
CA PRO A 74 15.28 24.95 4.83
C PRO A 74 15.68 23.48 4.81
N ILE A 75 14.79 22.65 5.36
CA ILE A 75 15.05 21.25 5.70
C ILE A 75 15.55 20.49 4.44
N SER A 76 15.29 21.03 3.24
CA SER A 76 16.03 20.68 2.03
C SER A 76 15.95 21.76 0.92
N SER A 77 16.64 21.49 -0.20
CA SER A 77 16.55 22.22 -1.46
C SER A 77 15.30 21.88 -2.30
N LEU A 78 14.46 20.93 -1.87
CA LEU A 78 13.24 20.53 -2.58
C LEU A 78 12.03 21.36 -2.09
N PRO A 79 11.12 21.77 -2.99
CA PRO A 79 9.88 22.45 -2.58
C PRO A 79 9.06 21.59 -1.62
N THR A 80 8.41 22.20 -0.63
CA THR A 80 7.51 21.51 0.34
C THR A 80 6.47 20.63 -0.37
N VAL A 81 5.98 21.10 -1.52
CA VAL A 81 5.04 20.34 -2.38
C VAL A 81 5.59 18.97 -2.79
N ALA A 82 6.90 18.82 -3.00
CA ALA A 82 7.51 17.53 -3.33
C ALA A 82 7.43 16.53 -2.16
N TYR A 83 7.57 17.00 -0.92
CA TYR A 83 7.38 16.18 0.28
C TYR A 83 5.92 15.78 0.46
N ASP A 84 5.03 16.76 0.39
CA ASP A 84 3.61 16.57 0.69
C ASP A 84 2.91 15.76 -0.38
N SER A 85 3.31 15.90 -1.65
CA SER A 85 2.70 15.15 -2.75
C SER A 85 2.81 13.63 -2.57
N THR A 86 3.95 13.13 -2.08
CA THR A 86 4.13 11.70 -1.80
C THR A 86 3.28 11.21 -0.62
N ALA A 87 3.11 12.04 0.42
CA ALA A 87 2.22 11.74 1.53
C ALA A 87 0.75 11.71 1.09
N TRP A 88 0.29 12.74 0.36
CA TRP A 88 -1.07 12.81 -0.17
C TRP A 88 -1.36 11.67 -1.14
N ALA A 89 -0.43 11.35 -2.05
CA ALA A 89 -0.56 10.21 -2.94
C ALA A 89 -0.69 8.89 -2.17
N ALA A 90 0.13 8.69 -1.13
CA ALA A 90 0.03 7.52 -0.26
C ALA A 90 -1.37 7.41 0.37
N VAL A 91 -1.90 8.49 0.95
CA VAL A 91 -3.25 8.50 1.54
C VAL A 91 -4.31 8.11 0.51
N VAL A 92 -4.27 8.71 -0.68
CA VAL A 92 -5.24 8.42 -1.76
C VAL A 92 -5.17 6.95 -2.17
N PHE A 93 -3.97 6.41 -2.40
CA PHE A 93 -3.79 5.02 -2.79
C PHE A 93 -4.20 4.04 -1.69
N LEU A 94 -3.96 4.37 -0.42
CA LEU A 94 -4.42 3.56 0.70
C LEU A 94 -5.95 3.49 0.71
N MET A 95 -6.62 4.63 0.63
CA MET A 95 -8.09 4.68 0.58
C MET A 95 -8.64 3.91 -0.62
N ALA A 96 -8.05 4.08 -1.79
CA ALA A 96 -8.43 3.34 -2.99
C ALA A 96 -8.26 1.82 -2.80
N SER A 97 -7.14 1.38 -2.22
CA SER A 97 -6.85 -0.04 -1.97
C SER A 97 -7.87 -0.69 -1.03
N VAL A 98 -8.30 0.03 0.01
CA VAL A 98 -9.31 -0.43 0.96
C VAL A 98 -10.67 -0.58 0.26
N VAL A 99 -11.09 0.45 -0.49
CA VAL A 99 -12.37 0.43 -1.22
C VAL A 99 -12.39 -0.68 -2.26
N LEU A 100 -11.35 -0.78 -3.09
CA LEU A 100 -11.23 -1.82 -4.11
C LEU A 100 -11.16 -3.22 -3.48
N GLY A 101 -10.42 -3.38 -2.38
CA GLY A 101 -10.33 -4.63 -1.64
C GLY A 101 -11.69 -5.07 -1.07
N ALA A 102 -12.48 -4.14 -0.52
CA ALA A 102 -13.83 -4.43 -0.05
C ALA A 102 -14.76 -4.86 -1.20
N ILE A 103 -14.66 -4.21 -2.37
CA ILE A 103 -15.44 -4.59 -3.56
C ILE A 103 -15.03 -5.98 -4.06
N GLU A 104 -13.73 -6.25 -4.19
CA GLU A 104 -13.20 -7.55 -4.60
C GLU A 104 -13.64 -8.65 -3.64
N TRP A 105 -13.58 -8.40 -2.33
CA TRP A 105 -14.03 -9.36 -1.31
C TRP A 105 -15.52 -9.67 -1.43
N LYS A 106 -16.36 -8.64 -1.59
CA LYS A 106 -17.81 -8.84 -1.80
C LYS A 106 -18.08 -9.67 -3.06
N ARG A 107 -17.39 -9.38 -4.17
CA ARG A 107 -17.54 -10.13 -5.43
C ARG A 107 -17.12 -11.59 -5.30
N ARG A 108 -15.99 -11.86 -4.62
CA ARG A 108 -15.54 -13.23 -4.35
C ARG A 108 -16.56 -14.01 -3.51
N ARG A 109 -17.09 -13.41 -2.45
CA ARG A 109 -18.13 -14.04 -1.62
C ARG A 109 -19.40 -14.37 -2.40
N VAL A 110 -19.81 -13.54 -3.36
CA VAL A 110 -20.96 -13.82 -4.22
C VAL A 110 -20.66 -14.99 -5.17
N ALA A 111 -19.51 -14.93 -5.86
CA ALA A 111 -19.10 -16.01 -6.76
C ALA A 111 -18.91 -17.35 -6.04
N GLU A 112 -18.37 -17.35 -4.82
CA GLU A 112 -18.25 -18.54 -3.96
C GLU A 112 -19.62 -19.12 -3.61
N LYS A 113 -20.61 -18.27 -3.29
CA LYS A 113 -21.99 -18.72 -3.01
C LYS A 113 -22.67 -19.30 -4.25
N GLU A 114 -22.48 -18.68 -5.41
CA GLU A 114 -23.03 -19.19 -6.69
C GLU A 114 -22.37 -20.51 -7.09
N MET A 115 -21.05 -20.63 -6.95
CA MET A 115 -20.35 -21.91 -7.17
C MET A 115 -20.81 -22.98 -6.19
N ALA A 116 -20.98 -22.65 -4.90
CA ALA A 116 -21.48 -23.61 -3.92
C ALA A 116 -22.89 -24.09 -4.27
N ALA A 117 -23.79 -23.19 -4.68
CA ALA A 117 -25.13 -23.54 -5.13
C ALA A 117 -25.12 -24.44 -6.38
N PHE A 118 -24.29 -24.10 -7.37
CA PHE A 118 -24.12 -24.90 -8.59
C PHE A 118 -23.54 -26.29 -8.30
N LEU A 119 -22.58 -26.40 -7.37
CA LEU A 119 -22.03 -27.69 -6.95
C LEU A 119 -23.07 -28.53 -6.21
N MET A 120 -23.92 -27.93 -5.37
CA MET A 120 -25.03 -28.64 -4.72
C MET A 120 -26.04 -29.19 -5.74
N ASP A 121 -26.37 -28.41 -6.77
CA ASP A 121 -27.25 -28.81 -7.87
C ASP A 121 -26.66 -29.97 -8.69
N ILE A 122 -25.38 -29.89 -9.07
CA ILE A 122 -24.67 -30.98 -9.80
C ILE A 122 -24.54 -32.25 -8.97
N LEU A 123 -24.16 -32.13 -7.69
CA LEU A 123 -23.92 -33.29 -6.84
C LEU A 123 -25.22 -33.99 -6.43
N GLY A 124 -26.39 -33.47 -6.84
CA GLY A 124 -27.68 -34.06 -6.50
C GLY A 124 -27.84 -34.23 -4.99
N VAL A 125 -27.25 -33.34 -4.19
CA VAL A 125 -27.54 -33.25 -2.75
C VAL A 125 -28.88 -32.53 -2.64
N ASP A 126 -29.88 -33.25 -3.11
CA ASP A 126 -31.25 -32.86 -3.04
C ASP A 126 -31.64 -32.94 -1.56
N LYS A 127 -32.26 -31.86 -1.06
CA LYS A 127 -32.87 -31.80 0.28
C LYS A 127 -34.00 -32.82 0.48
N SER A 128 -34.16 -33.79 -0.41
CA SER A 128 -35.24 -34.77 -0.43
C SER A 128 -35.05 -35.93 0.54
N LYS A 129 -33.90 -36.06 1.22
CA LYS A 129 -33.74 -37.11 2.27
C LYS A 129 -34.25 -36.73 3.67
N GLU A 130 -34.77 -35.53 3.88
CA GLU A 130 -35.30 -35.13 5.20
C GLU A 130 -36.83 -35.30 5.32
N ASN A 131 -37.56 -35.58 4.22
CA ASN A 131 -39.03 -35.58 4.22
C ASN A 131 -39.71 -36.94 3.88
N GLU A 132 -38.97 -38.05 3.81
CA GLU A 132 -39.56 -39.38 3.53
C GLU A 132 -39.62 -40.35 4.73
N SER A 133 -39.20 -39.95 5.93
CA SER A 133 -39.23 -40.84 7.11
C SER A 133 -40.39 -40.59 8.08
N GLU A 134 -41.41 -39.81 7.70
CA GLU A 134 -42.53 -39.48 8.60
C GLU A 134 -43.88 -39.47 7.87
N LYS A 135 -44.20 -40.59 7.21
CA LYS A 135 -45.60 -40.98 6.94
C LYS A 135 -45.72 -42.50 7.09
N ASP A 136 -46.06 -42.89 8.32
CA ASP A 136 -46.86 -44.08 8.62
C ASP A 136 -48.12 -44.16 7.75
#